data_AF-A0AAU9K0L2-F1
#
_entry.id   AF-A0AAU9K0L2-F1
#
_cell.length_a   1.000
_cell.length_b   1.000
_cell.length_c   1.000
_cell.angle_alpha   90.00
_cell.angle_beta   90.00
_cell.angle_gamma   90.00
#
_symmetry.space_group_name_H-M   'P 1'
#
loop_
_entity.id
_entity.type
_entity.pdbx_description
1 polymer ?
#
loop_
_entity_poly.entity_id
_entity_poly.type
_entity_poly.pdbx_seq_one_letter_code
_entity_poly.pdbx_strand_id
1 'polypeptide(L)'
;MSGVLTRFMNNAEKCGICLNPVSYQGKLSCCNHNFCFDCITKWSQTENSCPLCKDRFHTITKIVKRTQYRNTRADRPVVIEVSHKNQCAAMRESEMVNILELMLTHELDRLFELLDRLNV
;
A
#
# COMPACT_ATOMS: atom_id res chain seq x y z
N MET A 1 -0.91 -22.09 14.86
CA MET A 1 -0.74 -21.17 15.99
C MET A 1 -1.76 -20.05 15.85
N SER A 2 -2.94 -20.24 16.44
CA SER A 2 -4.05 -19.29 16.36
C SER A 2 -3.81 -18.16 17.37
N GLY A 3 -3.61 -16.94 16.89
CA GLY A 3 -3.43 -15.76 17.74
C GLY A 3 -4.69 -15.48 18.57
N VAL A 4 -4.51 -15.01 19.80
CA VAL A 4 -5.59 -14.67 20.73
C VAL A 4 -6.45 -13.54 20.15
N LEU A 5 -7.69 -13.85 19.75
CA LEU A 5 -8.67 -12.84 19.32
C LEU A 5 -9.23 -12.12 20.56
N THR A 6 -8.63 -10.99 20.91
CA THR A 6 -9.20 -10.12 21.96
C THR A 6 -10.31 -9.25 21.37
N ARG A 7 -11.33 -8.90 22.18
CA ARG A 7 -12.43 -7.99 21.77
C ARG A 7 -11.96 -6.64 21.21
N PHE A 8 -10.72 -6.25 21.51
CA PHE A 8 -10.10 -5.01 21.04
C PHE A 8 -9.61 -5.08 19.58
N MET A 9 -9.44 -6.28 19.01
CA MET A 9 -8.94 -6.46 17.64
C MET A 9 -9.98 -6.10 16.57
N ASN A 10 -11.27 -6.17 16.89
CA ASN A 10 -12.35 -5.83 15.95
C ASN A 10 -12.37 -4.34 15.57
N ASN A 11 -11.79 -3.48 16.41
CA ASN A 11 -11.65 -2.05 16.16
C ASN A 11 -10.19 -1.65 15.85
N ALA A 12 -9.30 -2.62 15.63
CA ALA A 12 -7.93 -2.30 15.25
C ALA A 12 -7.92 -1.67 13.85
N GLU A 13 -7.23 -0.54 13.73
CA GLU A 13 -7.01 0.08 12.42
C GLU A 13 -6.32 -0.91 11.48
N LYS A 14 -6.86 -1.05 10.27
CA LYS A 14 -6.32 -1.94 9.23
C LYS A 14 -5.30 -1.19 8.39
N CYS A 15 -4.24 -1.90 8.00
CA CYS A 15 -3.23 -1.38 7.10
C CYS A 15 -3.80 -1.22 5.68
N GLY A 16 -3.67 -0.04 5.08
CA GLY A 16 -4.10 0.22 3.70
C GLY A 16 -3.31 -0.49 2.59
N ILE A 17 -2.31 -1.32 2.95
CA ILE A 17 -1.49 -2.11 2.01
C ILE A 17 -1.76 -3.61 2.20
N CYS A 18 -1.59 -4.15 3.41
CA CYS A 18 -1.73 -5.59 3.66
C CYS A 18 -3.10 -6.01 4.20
N LEU A 19 -3.99 -5.05 4.48
CA LEU A 19 -5.36 -5.24 4.97
C LEU A 19 -5.49 -5.95 6.34
N ASN A 20 -4.37 -6.27 6.97
CA ASN A 20 -4.30 -6.82 8.33
C ASN A 20 -4.30 -5.70 9.39
N PRO A 21 -4.59 -6.01 10.67
CA PRO A 21 -4.40 -5.07 11.76
C PRO A 21 -2.97 -4.47 11.76
N VAL A 22 -2.86 -3.16 11.95
CA VAL A 22 -1.57 -2.46 11.98
C VAL A 22 -0.71 -2.97 13.14
N SER A 23 0.50 -3.45 12.83
CA SER A 23 1.49 -3.90 13.82
C SER A 23 2.17 -2.72 14.52
N TYR A 24 3.15 -2.11 13.85
CA TYR A 24 3.71 -0.79 14.17
C TYR A 24 3.24 0.20 13.11
N GLN A 25 2.71 1.35 13.52
CA GLN A 25 2.22 2.34 12.57
C GLN A 25 3.39 3.07 11.91
N GLY A 26 3.42 3.07 10.58
CA GLY A 26 4.29 3.94 9.78
C GLY A 26 3.53 5.20 9.41
N LYS A 27 3.83 6.31 10.07
CA LYS A 27 3.20 7.61 9.81
C LYS A 27 3.92 8.33 8.67
N LEU A 28 3.16 8.79 7.69
CA LEU A 28 3.65 9.60 6.59
C LEU A 28 3.69 11.08 6.95
N SER A 29 4.60 11.85 6.33
CA SER A 29 4.66 13.31 6.49
C SER A 29 3.48 14.05 5.85
N CYS A 30 2.78 13.44 4.90
CA CYS A 30 1.74 14.11 4.09
C CYS A 30 0.31 13.88 4.58
N CYS A 31 0.02 12.78 5.29
CA CYS A 31 -1.34 12.41 5.67
C CYS A 31 -1.37 11.46 6.89
N ASN A 32 -2.57 11.20 7.41
CA ASN A 32 -2.81 10.33 8.57
C ASN A 32 -3.33 8.93 8.18
N HIS A 33 -3.12 8.49 6.95
CA HIS A 33 -3.51 7.15 6.52
C HIS A 33 -2.71 6.07 7.26
N ASN A 34 -3.36 4.94 7.53
CA ASN A 34 -2.83 3.89 8.39
C ASN A 34 -2.13 2.78 7.61
N PHE A 35 -0.84 2.59 7.90
CA PHE A 35 -0.02 1.53 7.31
C PHE A 35 0.86 0.87 8.37
N CYS A 36 1.18 -0.41 8.18
CA CYS A 36 2.31 -1.02 8.88
C CYS A 36 3.60 -0.32 8.43
N PHE A 37 4.50 -0.04 9.37
CA PHE A 37 5.81 0.56 9.11
C PHE A 37 6.58 -0.20 8.04
N ASP A 38 6.61 -1.54 8.11
CA ASP A 38 7.31 -2.37 7.15
C ASP A 38 6.67 -2.31 5.75
N CYS A 39 5.34 -2.27 5.68
CA CYS A 39 4.61 -2.18 4.41
C CYS A 39 4.91 -0.87 3.68
N ILE A 40 4.79 0.26 4.39
CA ILE A 40 5.00 1.57 3.76
C ILE A 40 6.48 1.85 3.50
N THR A 41 7.39 1.29 4.31
CA THR A 41 8.83 1.34 4.03
C THR A 41 9.16 0.57 2.76
N LYS A 42 8.59 -0.63 2.56
CA LYS A 42 8.77 -1.39 1.31
C LYS A 42 8.23 -0.63 0.10
N TRP A 43 7.06 -0.02 0.22
CA TRP A 43 6.48 0.84 -0.83
C TRP A 43 7.42 1.99 -1.23
N SER A 44 8.01 2.67 -0.24
CA SER A 44 8.95 3.78 -0.43
C SER A 44 10.25 3.41 -1.17
N GLN A 45 10.51 2.12 -1.39
CA GLN A 45 11.63 1.70 -2.21
C GLN A 45 11.43 2.05 -3.68
N THR A 46 10.18 2.11 -4.16
CA THR A 46 9.82 2.34 -5.56
C THR A 46 8.96 3.58 -5.79
N GLU A 47 8.21 4.05 -4.79
CA GLU A 47 7.26 5.16 -4.93
C GLU A 47 7.12 5.92 -3.60
N ASN A 48 7.16 7.25 -3.61
CA ASN A 48 6.92 8.05 -2.40
C ASN A 48 5.61 8.84 -2.40
N SER A 49 4.61 8.38 -3.16
CA SER A 49 3.21 8.80 -3.04
C SER A 49 2.44 7.89 -2.08
N CYS A 50 1.57 8.45 -1.25
CA CYS A 50 0.69 7.68 -0.38
C CYS A 50 -0.17 6.69 -1.19
N PRO A 51 -0.24 5.39 -0.84
CA PRO A 51 -1.04 4.42 -1.58
C PRO A 51 -2.53 4.78 -1.71
N LEU A 52 -3.08 5.54 -0.74
CA LEU A 52 -4.50 5.88 -0.66
C LEU A 52 -4.85 7.25 -1.28
N CYS A 53 -4.21 8.34 -0.84
CA CYS A 53 -4.52 9.68 -1.35
C CYS A 53 -3.59 10.19 -2.44
N LYS A 54 -2.52 9.45 -2.75
CA LYS A 54 -1.50 9.81 -3.77
C LYS A 54 -0.67 11.06 -3.44
N ASP A 55 -0.85 11.69 -2.29
CA ASP A 55 0.02 12.78 -1.84
C ASP A 55 1.45 12.31 -1.59
N ARG A 56 2.41 13.12 -2.02
CA ARG A 56 3.84 12.88 -1.87
C ARG A 56 4.29 12.98 -0.41
N PHE A 57 4.99 11.98 0.11
CA PHE A 57 5.62 12.02 1.42
C PHE A 57 7.14 12.02 1.33
N HIS A 58 7.80 12.65 2.30
CA HIS A 58 9.25 12.75 2.38
C HIS A 58 9.82 12.03 3.61
N THR A 59 8.97 11.70 4.59
CA THR A 59 9.41 10.92 5.75
C THR A 59 8.41 9.84 6.13
N ILE A 60 8.94 8.76 6.72
CA ILE A 60 8.18 7.71 7.40
C ILE A 60 8.64 7.65 8.85
N THR A 61 7.72 7.86 9.79
CA THR A 61 8.01 7.76 11.23
C THR A 61 7.40 6.48 11.81
N LYS A 62 8.20 5.66 12.49
CA LYS A 62 7.71 4.50 13.25
C LYS A 62 7.14 4.95 14.58
N ILE A 63 5.83 4.76 14.78
CA ILE A 63 5.18 5.07 16.07
C ILE A 63 5.31 3.85 16.99
N VAL A 64 6.02 4.02 18.11
CA VAL A 64 6.07 3.03 19.19
C VAL A 64 4.89 3.22 20.14
N LYS A 65 4.17 2.14 20.46
CA LYS A 65 3.08 2.20 21.45
C LYS A 65 3.72 2.37 22.83
N ARG A 66 3.41 3.47 23.52
CA ARG A 66 3.84 3.77 24.89
C ARG A 66 3.22 2.78 25.89
N THR A 67 3.72 1.54 25.94
CA THR A 67 3.28 0.56 26.94
C THR A 67 4.22 0.49 28.14
N GLN A 68 5.36 1.17 28.14
CA GLN A 68 6.32 1.09 29.23
C GLN A 68 6.82 2.48 29.62
N TYR A 69 6.44 2.92 30.82
CA TYR A 69 6.99 4.07 31.55
C TYR A 69 8.46 3.78 31.93
N ARG A 70 9.34 3.64 30.94
CA ARG A 70 10.79 3.48 31.14
C ARG A 70 11.48 4.65 30.45
N ASN A 71 11.92 5.60 31.27
CA ASN A 71 12.67 6.77 30.85
C ASN A 71 14.12 6.36 30.50
N THR A 72 14.34 5.85 29.29
CA THR A 72 15.69 5.64 28.74
C THR A 72 15.85 6.43 27.45
N ARG A 73 17.07 6.93 27.20
CA ARG A 73 17.47 7.73 26.03
C ARG A 73 17.29 6.99 24.68
N ALA A 74 16.81 5.74 24.69
CA ALA A 74 16.59 4.88 23.54
C ALA A 74 15.24 5.11 22.83
N ASP A 75 14.39 6.01 23.32
CA ASP A 75 13.04 6.25 22.82
C ASP A 75 12.99 7.23 21.62
N ARG A 76 14.11 7.45 20.93
CA ARG A 76 14.14 8.33 19.75
C ARG A 76 13.28 7.69 18.65
N PRO A 77 12.31 8.42 18.07
CA PRO A 77 11.51 7.88 16.98
C PRO A 77 12.39 7.51 15.79
N VAL A 78 12.14 6.33 15.23
CA VAL A 78 12.79 5.92 13.98
C VAL A 78 12.12 6.70 12.85
N VAL A 79 12.87 7.61 12.22
CA VAL A 79 12.45 8.41 11.07
C VAL A 79 13.30 8.02 9.88
N ILE A 80 12.64 7.65 8.77
CA ILE A 80 13.29 7.38 7.48
C ILE A 80 13.02 8.58 6.57
N GLU A 81 14.08 9.18 6.05
CA GLU A 81 14.02 10.14 4.94
C GLU A 81 13.82 9.39 3.62
N VAL A 82 12.92 9.89 2.79
CA VAL A 82 12.52 9.27 1.53
C VAL A 82 12.76 10.24 0.40
N SER A 83 13.70 9.89 -0.48
CA SER A 83 13.97 10.65 -1.70
C SER A 83 12.77 10.60 -2.66
N HIS A 84 12.71 11.57 -3.55
CA HIS A 84 11.68 11.60 -4.58
C HIS A 84 11.80 10.38 -5.50
N LYS A 85 10.74 9.58 -5.57
CA LYS A 85 10.65 8.36 -6.37
C LYS A 85 9.25 8.24 -6.96
N ASN A 86 9.19 8.05 -8.27
CA ASN A 86 7.99 7.64 -8.95
C ASN A 86 8.16 6.20 -9.39
N GLN A 87 7.09 5.41 -9.27
CA GLN A 87 7.05 4.10 -9.88
C GLN A 87 7.07 4.28 -11.40
N CYS A 88 8.26 4.18 -11.98
CA CYS A 88 8.46 4.20 -13.43
C CYS A 88 8.74 2.78 -13.89
N ALA A 89 7.79 2.19 -14.63
CA ALA A 89 8.06 1.03 -15.46
C ALA A 89 8.48 1.56 -16.83
N ALA A 90 9.75 1.47 -17.17
CA ALA A 90 10.17 1.69 -18.55
C ALA A 90 9.63 0.53 -19.39
N MET A 91 8.70 0.83 -20.30
CA MET A 91 8.14 -0.12 -21.26
C MET A 91 8.52 0.32 -22.67
N ARG A 92 8.90 -0.63 -23.52
CA ARG A 92 9.10 -0.34 -24.94
C ARG A 92 7.76 -0.07 -25.60
N GLU A 93 7.75 0.73 -26.66
CA GLU A 93 6.56 1.00 -27.45
C GLU A 93 5.88 -0.30 -27.93
N SER A 94 6.66 -1.29 -28.35
CA SER A 94 6.14 -2.62 -28.73
C SER A 94 5.43 -3.34 -27.57
N GLU A 95 5.95 -3.22 -26.34
CA GLU A 95 5.33 -3.84 -25.16
C GLU A 95 4.02 -3.13 -24.80
N MET A 96 3.97 -1.81 -24.98
CA MET A 96 2.74 -1.02 -24.82
C MET A 96 1.68 -1.42 -25.84
N VAL A 97 2.05 -1.55 -27.12
CA VAL A 97 1.14 -1.99 -28.19
C VAL A 97 0.58 -3.38 -27.89
N ASN A 98 1.43 -4.33 -27.49
CA ASN A 98 0.99 -5.68 -27.13
C ASN A 98 -0.01 -5.69 -25.96
N ILE A 99 0.19 -4.85 -24.94
CA ILE A 99 -0.76 -4.74 -23.83
C ILE A 99 -2.09 -4.16 -24.29
N LEU A 100 -2.06 -3.11 -25.10
CA LEU A 100 -3.27 -2.49 -25.63
C LEU A 100 -4.06 -3.47 -26.52
N GLU A 101 -3.36 -4.24 -27.35
CA GLU A 101 -3.96 -5.30 -28.15
C GLU A 101 -4.63 -6.36 -27.26
N LEU A 102 -3.94 -6.83 -26.22
CA LEU A 102 -4.50 -7.81 -25.27
C LEU A 102 -5.75 -7.29 -24.54
N MET A 103 -5.76 -6.01 -24.15
CA MET A 103 -6.92 -5.39 -23.51
C MET A 103 -8.10 -5.31 -24.48
N LEU A 104 -7.85 -4.93 -25.74
CA LEU A 104 -8.88 -4.84 -26.76
C LEU A 104 -9.44 -6.21 -27.14
N THR A 105 -8.59 -7.23 -27.29
CA THR A 105 -9.05 -8.60 -27.59
C THR A 105 -9.96 -9.12 -26.48
N HIS A 106 -9.61 -8.88 -25.22
CA HIS A 106 -10.45 -9.31 -24.10
C HIS A 106 -11.83 -8.62 -24.11
N GLU A 107 -11.92 -7.34 -24.45
CA GLU A 107 -13.21 -6.64 -24.55
C GLU A 107 -14.05 -7.18 -25.72
N LEU A 108 -13.42 -7.50 -26.85
CA LEU A 108 -14.10 -8.11 -27.99
C LEU A 108 -14.61 -9.52 -27.65
N ASP A 109 -13.82 -10.34 -26.97
CA ASP A 109 -14.21 -11.69 -26.53
C ASP A 109 -15.44 -11.63 -25.60
N ARG A 110 -15.45 -10.69 -24.63
CA ARG A 110 -16.63 -10.46 -23.77
C ARG A 110 -17.88 -10.08 -24.58
N LEU A 111 -17.73 -9.25 -25.61
CA LEU A 111 -18.84 -8.83 -26.46
C LEU A 111 -19.38 -9.98 -27.31
N PHE A 112 -18.49 -10.83 -27.85
CA PHE A 112 -18.91 -12.03 -28.58
C PHE A 112 -19.65 -13.01 -27.68
N GLU A 113 -19.15 -13.27 -26.46
CA GLU A 113 -19.86 -14.10 -25.49
C GLU A 113 -21.24 -13.53 -25.10
N LEU A 114 -21.38 -12.20 -25.06
CA LEU A 114 -22.67 -11.55 -24.80
C LEU A 114 -23.63 -11.68 -25.99
N LEU A 115 -23.14 -11.52 -27.22
CA LEU A 115 -23.93 -11.71 -28.42
C LEU A 115 -24.39 -13.16 -28.59
N ASP A 116 -23.52 -14.13 -28.28
CA ASP A 116 -23.88 -15.55 -28.27
C ASP A 116 -24.96 -15.88 -27.24
N ARG A 117 -24.99 -15.17 -26.10
CA ARG A 117 -26.05 -15.31 -25.09
C ARG A 117 -27.37 -14.63 -25.47
N LEU A 118 -27.34 -13.63 -26.35
CA LEU A 118 -28.51 -12.88 -26.82
C LEU A 118 -29.12 -13.45 -28.10
N ASN A 119 -28.38 -14.27 -28.84
CA ASN A 119 -28.85 -15.00 -30.03
C ASN A 119 -29.37 -16.41 -29.72
N VAL A 120 -29.67 -16.70 -28.45
CA VAL A 120 -30.42 -17.89 -27.99
C VAL A 120 -31.84 -17.49 -27.61
#